data_AF-A0A6P5C0P2-F1
#
_entry.id   AF-A0A6P5C0P2-F1
#
_cell.length_a   1.000
_cell.length_b   1.000
_cell.length_c   1.000
_cell.angle_alpha   90.00
_cell.angle_beta   90.00
_cell.angle_gamma   90.00
#
_symmetry.space_group_name_H-M   'P 1'
#
loop_
_entity.id
_entity.type
_entity.pdbx_description
1 polymer ?
#
loop_
_entity_poly.entity_id
_entity_poly.type
_entity_poly.pdbx_seq_one_letter_code
_entity_poly.pdbx_strand_id
1 'polypeptide(L)'
;MPSVFAYQSSEVDWCEPNFQYSQLVAEFYNTFSNVTFFIFGPLMTFLMRPYIQQRSRYLYVLFVLFTVTGLFSMYFHMTLSFLGQMLDEIAILWLLASGYSIWLPRCYFPAFLGQNRSRYSSLIIIISLVSTFLSFLRPTINAYALNAIGLHIIYIVVQEYKKTKNKELQHLIEVSTVIWALAFTSWISDRLLCSFWQWINFSYLHSIWHVLISFTFPYGMVILALVDSEYEMPNKTLKVRYWPRDTWPMGLPYVEMGDDHKSC
;
A
#
# COMPACT_ATOMS: atom_id res chain seq x y z
N MET A 1 4.38 -16.56 -29.58
CA MET A 1 4.46 -15.53 -28.53
C MET A 1 5.60 -15.92 -27.61
N PRO A 2 6.45 -14.99 -27.16
CA PRO A 2 7.41 -15.27 -26.10
C PRO A 2 6.70 -15.81 -24.86
N SER A 3 7.38 -16.67 -24.09
CA SER A 3 6.84 -17.22 -22.84
C SER A 3 6.45 -16.11 -21.87
N VAL A 4 5.38 -16.27 -21.10
CA VAL A 4 4.98 -15.31 -20.05
C VAL A 4 6.02 -15.16 -18.93
N PHE A 5 6.95 -16.12 -18.84
CA PHE A 5 8.10 -16.10 -17.93
C PHE A 5 9.37 -15.53 -18.57
N ALA A 6 9.38 -15.26 -19.88
CA ALA A 6 10.56 -14.77 -20.56
C ALA A 6 10.94 -13.38 -20.02
N TYR A 7 12.24 -13.14 -19.90
CA TYR A 7 12.73 -11.81 -19.52
C TYR A 7 12.29 -10.79 -20.56
N GLN A 8 11.95 -9.57 -20.08
CA GLN A 8 11.49 -8.45 -20.91
C GLN A 8 10.27 -8.80 -21.80
N SER A 9 9.41 -9.71 -21.33
CA SER A 9 8.13 -10.02 -22.00
C SER A 9 7.00 -9.07 -21.60
N SER A 10 7.19 -8.28 -20.54
CA SER A 10 6.30 -7.19 -20.15
C SER A 10 6.30 -6.06 -21.18
N GLU A 11 5.14 -5.44 -21.43
CA GLU A 11 5.05 -4.19 -22.20
C GLU A 11 5.48 -2.96 -21.38
N VAL A 12 5.55 -3.11 -20.05
CA VAL A 12 6.02 -2.08 -19.11
C VAL A 12 7.52 -2.27 -18.88
N ASP A 13 8.27 -1.21 -19.16
CA ASP A 13 9.70 -1.00 -18.89
C ASP A 13 9.83 0.38 -18.20
N TRP A 14 10.64 0.49 -17.15
CA TRP A 14 10.84 1.75 -16.41
C TRP A 14 12.08 2.48 -16.88
N CYS A 15 12.39 3.62 -16.26
CA CYS A 15 13.46 4.47 -16.77
C CYS A 15 14.89 3.94 -16.52
N GLU A 16 15.05 3.03 -15.55
CA GLU A 16 16.35 2.45 -15.19
C GLU A 16 16.92 1.59 -16.34
N PRO A 17 18.18 1.80 -16.78
CA PRO A 17 18.77 0.99 -17.85
C PRO A 17 18.87 -0.50 -17.50
N ASN A 18 18.33 -1.32 -18.40
CA ASN A 18 18.29 -2.77 -18.25
C ASN A 18 19.68 -3.43 -18.26
N PHE A 19 19.92 -4.31 -17.29
CA PHE A 19 21.13 -5.12 -17.09
C PHE A 19 22.43 -4.32 -16.92
N GLN A 20 22.34 -3.05 -16.49
CA GLN A 20 23.52 -2.19 -16.31
C GLN A 20 24.49 -2.72 -15.25
N TYR A 21 23.98 -3.28 -14.15
CA TYR A 21 24.78 -3.71 -12.99
C TYR A 21 24.85 -5.23 -12.82
N SER A 22 24.01 -6.00 -13.52
CA SER A 22 23.94 -7.45 -13.42
C SER A 22 23.37 -8.06 -14.70
N GLN A 23 23.89 -9.20 -15.13
CA GLN A 23 23.34 -9.97 -16.27
C GLN A 23 22.03 -10.70 -15.92
N LEU A 24 21.69 -10.81 -14.63
CA LEU A 24 20.52 -11.54 -14.15
C LEU A 24 19.39 -10.62 -13.66
N VAL A 25 19.68 -9.34 -13.42
CA VAL A 25 18.71 -8.38 -12.86
C VAL A 25 18.57 -7.25 -13.86
N ALA A 26 17.39 -7.12 -14.46
CA ALA A 26 17.11 -6.10 -15.47
C ALA A 26 17.23 -4.70 -14.85
N GLU A 27 16.40 -4.36 -13.87
CA GLU A 27 16.44 -3.05 -13.20
C GLU A 27 16.94 -3.22 -11.76
N PHE A 28 18.24 -3.01 -11.56
CA PHE A 28 18.93 -3.33 -10.30
C PHE A 28 18.38 -2.53 -9.10
N TYR A 29 18.31 -1.21 -9.21
CA TYR A 29 17.85 -0.35 -8.12
C TYR A 29 16.34 -0.48 -7.89
N ASN A 30 15.53 -0.62 -8.94
CA ASN A 30 14.10 -0.90 -8.81
C ASN A 30 13.85 -2.26 -8.13
N THR A 31 14.69 -3.26 -8.39
CA THR A 31 14.63 -4.55 -7.71
C THR A 31 14.96 -4.43 -6.21
N PHE A 32 16.09 -3.83 -5.86
CA PHE A 32 16.55 -3.83 -4.45
C PHE A 32 15.91 -2.74 -3.57
N SER A 33 15.33 -1.70 -4.14
CA SER A 33 14.53 -0.73 -3.40
C SER A 33 13.30 -1.36 -2.72
N ASN A 34 12.82 -2.50 -3.22
CA ASN A 34 11.72 -3.27 -2.61
C ASN A 34 12.07 -3.97 -1.29
N VAL A 35 13.35 -3.99 -0.88
CA VAL A 35 13.78 -4.56 0.42
C VAL A 35 13.04 -3.92 1.60
N THR A 36 12.63 -2.65 1.50
CA THR A 36 11.90 -1.95 2.55
C THR A 36 10.57 -2.62 2.91
N PHE A 37 9.89 -3.27 1.96
CA PHE A 37 8.64 -4.00 2.21
C PHE A 37 8.86 -5.19 3.16
N PHE A 38 9.99 -5.88 3.03
CA PHE A 38 10.39 -7.00 3.90
C PHE A 38 10.81 -6.55 5.30
N ILE A 39 11.09 -5.26 5.48
CA ILE A 39 11.37 -4.66 6.78
C ILE A 39 10.05 -4.21 7.42
N PHE A 40 9.28 -3.37 6.73
CA PHE A 40 8.09 -2.75 7.28
C PHE A 40 6.93 -3.74 7.47
N GLY A 41 6.75 -4.73 6.60
CA GLY A 41 5.69 -5.74 6.76
C GLY A 41 5.79 -6.50 8.09
N PRO A 42 6.90 -7.21 8.35
CA PRO A 42 7.12 -7.89 9.63
C PRO A 42 7.19 -6.95 10.83
N LEU A 43 7.86 -5.80 10.70
CA LEU A 43 7.96 -4.82 11.79
C LEU A 43 6.58 -4.32 12.21
N MET A 44 5.74 -3.90 11.26
CA MET A 44 4.39 -3.44 11.57
C MET A 44 3.49 -4.57 12.06
N THR A 45 3.67 -5.80 11.58
CA THR A 45 2.98 -6.98 12.14
C THR A 45 3.28 -7.15 13.63
N PHE A 46 4.55 -7.00 14.01
CA PHE A 46 5.00 -7.08 15.40
C PHE A 46 4.43 -5.93 16.25
N LEU A 47 4.58 -4.69 15.77
CA LEU A 47 4.14 -3.49 16.52
C LEU A 47 2.61 -3.41 16.67
N MET A 48 1.86 -3.76 15.63
CA MET A 48 0.39 -3.69 15.62
C MET A 48 -0.27 -4.93 16.23
N ARG A 49 0.50 -5.90 16.74
CA ARG A 49 -0.01 -7.19 17.25
C ARG A 49 -1.18 -7.05 18.25
N PRO A 50 -1.14 -6.14 19.24
CA PRO A 50 -2.26 -5.97 20.18
C PRO A 50 -3.55 -5.55 19.47
N TYR A 51 -3.45 -4.58 18.56
CA TYR A 51 -4.60 -4.13 17.76
C TYR A 51 -5.14 -5.25 16.86
N ILE A 52 -4.26 -6.00 16.18
CA ILE A 52 -4.64 -7.14 15.33
C ILE A 52 -5.44 -8.18 16.12
N GLN A 53 -4.98 -8.52 17.33
CA GLN A 53 -5.63 -9.51 18.18
C GLN A 53 -7.00 -9.04 18.66
N GLN A 54 -7.15 -7.76 18.97
CA GLN A 54 -8.41 -7.18 19.43
C GLN A 54 -9.42 -6.98 18.28
N ARG A 55 -8.95 -6.52 17.11
CA ARG A 55 -9.81 -6.15 15.99
C ARG A 55 -10.19 -7.34 15.11
N SER A 56 -9.19 -7.98 14.50
CA SER A 56 -9.39 -9.08 13.56
C SER A 56 -8.05 -9.72 13.16
N ARG A 57 -7.95 -11.04 13.32
CA ARG A 57 -6.76 -11.80 12.86
C ARG A 57 -6.58 -11.78 11.34
N TYR A 58 -7.61 -11.45 10.56
CA TYR A 58 -7.48 -11.27 9.11
C TYR A 58 -6.48 -10.16 8.73
N LEU A 59 -6.18 -9.25 9.65
CA LEU A 59 -5.14 -8.24 9.44
C LEU A 59 -3.76 -8.84 9.20
N TYR A 60 -3.45 -10.03 9.73
CA TYR A 60 -2.19 -10.71 9.39
C TYR A 60 -2.04 -10.97 7.89
N VAL A 61 -3.15 -11.28 7.20
CA VAL A 61 -3.15 -11.48 5.74
C VAL A 61 -2.72 -10.20 5.03
N LEU A 62 -3.16 -9.04 5.52
CA LEU A 62 -2.82 -7.75 4.93
C LEU A 62 -1.31 -7.44 5.02
N PHE A 63 -0.68 -7.68 6.17
CA PHE A 63 0.78 -7.50 6.30
C PHE A 63 1.59 -8.50 5.48
N VAL A 64 1.09 -9.74 5.37
CA VAL A 64 1.69 -10.75 4.48
C VAL A 64 1.56 -10.30 3.03
N LEU A 65 0.39 -9.84 2.60
CA LEU A 65 0.17 -9.31 1.24
C LEU A 65 1.11 -8.15 0.95
N PHE A 66 1.30 -7.21 1.88
CA PHE A 66 2.26 -6.11 1.71
C PHE A 66 3.70 -6.61 1.51
N THR A 67 4.13 -7.61 2.29
CA THR A 67 5.46 -8.22 2.12
C THR A 67 5.58 -8.94 0.77
N VAL A 68 4.53 -9.66 0.38
CA VAL A 68 4.45 -10.38 -0.90
C VAL A 68 4.42 -9.42 -2.10
N THR A 69 3.78 -8.25 -1.98
CA THR A 69 3.86 -7.18 -2.98
C THR A 69 5.31 -6.78 -3.24
N GLY A 70 6.10 -6.54 -2.19
CA GLY A 70 7.54 -6.24 -2.36
C GLY A 70 8.31 -7.37 -3.02
N LEU A 71 7.98 -8.63 -2.73
CA LEU A 71 8.58 -9.80 -3.38
C LEU A 71 8.25 -9.89 -4.86
N PHE A 72 6.99 -9.67 -5.22
CA PHE A 72 6.55 -9.74 -6.61
C PHE A 72 7.03 -8.54 -7.42
N SER A 73 7.07 -7.34 -6.84
CA SER A 73 7.72 -6.18 -7.44
C SER A 73 9.22 -6.44 -7.67
N MET A 74 9.92 -7.00 -6.69
CA MET A 74 11.32 -7.41 -6.85
C MET A 74 11.51 -8.42 -7.99
N TYR A 75 10.64 -9.44 -8.08
CA TYR A 75 10.67 -10.41 -9.18
C TYR A 75 10.34 -9.77 -10.53
N PHE A 76 9.39 -8.83 -10.57
CA PHE A 76 9.06 -8.07 -11.76
C PHE A 76 10.26 -7.27 -12.24
N HIS A 77 10.84 -6.41 -11.42
CA HIS A 77 11.99 -5.57 -11.84
C HIS A 77 13.26 -6.38 -12.13
N MET A 78 13.41 -7.56 -11.53
CA MET A 78 14.50 -8.46 -11.86
C MET A 78 14.36 -9.02 -13.28
N THR A 79 13.14 -9.34 -13.70
CA THR A 79 12.89 -10.10 -14.94
C THR A 79 12.30 -9.28 -16.08
N LEU A 80 11.56 -8.22 -15.77
CA LEU A 80 10.59 -7.54 -16.63
C LEU A 80 9.69 -8.53 -17.38
N SER A 81 9.31 -9.63 -16.72
CA SER A 81 8.43 -10.64 -17.30
C SER A 81 6.96 -10.24 -17.17
N PHE A 82 6.14 -10.67 -18.13
CA PHE A 82 4.69 -10.47 -18.06
C PHE A 82 4.07 -11.08 -16.80
N LEU A 83 4.51 -12.29 -16.42
CA LEU A 83 4.06 -12.89 -15.16
C LEU A 83 4.47 -12.05 -13.96
N GLY A 84 5.71 -11.55 -13.93
CA GLY A 84 6.18 -10.68 -12.86
C GLY A 84 5.31 -9.43 -12.73
N GLN A 85 5.03 -8.77 -13.85
CA GLN A 85 4.12 -7.63 -13.90
C GLN A 85 2.77 -7.98 -13.26
N MET A 86 2.15 -9.09 -13.70
CA MET A 86 0.84 -9.51 -13.19
C MET A 86 0.89 -9.80 -11.68
N LEU A 87 1.91 -10.51 -11.20
CA LEU A 87 2.04 -10.83 -9.79
C LEU A 87 2.15 -9.56 -8.92
N ASP A 88 2.99 -8.61 -9.31
CA ASP A 88 3.17 -7.34 -8.60
C ASP A 88 1.85 -6.55 -8.54
N GLU A 89 1.31 -6.27 -9.71
CA GLU A 89 0.10 -5.49 -9.91
C GLU A 89 -1.16 -6.09 -9.25
N ILE A 90 -1.32 -7.42 -9.31
CA ILE A 90 -2.44 -8.12 -8.67
C ILE A 90 -2.26 -8.16 -7.15
N ALA A 91 -1.04 -8.33 -6.64
CA ALA A 91 -0.82 -8.30 -5.19
C ALA A 91 -1.21 -6.95 -4.58
N ILE A 92 -0.90 -5.84 -5.25
CA ILE A 92 -1.36 -4.49 -4.84
C ILE A 92 -2.89 -4.42 -4.81
N LEU A 93 -3.57 -4.93 -5.84
CA LEU A 93 -5.04 -4.96 -5.89
C LEU A 93 -5.63 -5.70 -4.68
N TRP A 94 -5.11 -6.89 -4.36
CA TRP A 94 -5.59 -7.69 -3.23
C TRP A 94 -5.24 -7.09 -1.87
N LEU A 95 -4.09 -6.43 -1.75
CA LEU A 95 -3.71 -5.65 -0.57
C LEU A 95 -4.74 -4.55 -0.30
N LEU A 96 -5.07 -3.75 -1.32
CA LEU A 96 -6.06 -2.68 -1.22
C LEU A 96 -7.46 -3.24 -0.95
N ALA A 97 -7.87 -4.30 -1.64
CA ALA A 97 -9.16 -4.97 -1.42
C ALA A 97 -9.33 -5.47 0.02
N SER A 98 -8.25 -6.01 0.60
CA SER A 98 -8.22 -6.44 2.00
C SER A 98 -8.40 -5.26 2.96
N GLY A 99 -7.68 -4.16 2.70
CA GLY A 99 -7.80 -2.92 3.48
C GLY A 99 -9.22 -2.33 3.46
N TYR A 100 -9.82 -2.25 2.27
CA TYR A 100 -11.20 -1.79 2.10
C TYR A 100 -12.19 -2.68 2.86
N SER A 101 -12.04 -4.00 2.72
CA SER A 101 -12.92 -4.97 3.37
C SER A 101 -12.93 -4.81 4.89
N ILE A 102 -11.76 -4.53 5.49
CA ILE A 102 -11.59 -4.44 6.94
C ILE A 102 -11.93 -3.04 7.47
N TRP A 103 -11.36 -1.98 6.88
CA TRP A 103 -11.35 -0.65 7.50
C TRP A 103 -12.29 0.39 6.91
N LEU A 104 -12.84 0.21 5.70
CA LEU A 104 -13.70 1.26 5.14
C LEU A 104 -14.91 1.47 6.08
N PRO A 105 -15.17 2.67 6.61
CA PRO A 105 -16.30 2.88 7.51
C PRO A 105 -17.64 2.55 6.84
N ARG A 106 -18.57 1.93 7.58
CA ARG A 106 -19.86 1.48 7.03
C ARG A 106 -20.71 2.61 6.43
N CYS A 107 -20.51 3.85 6.88
CA CYS A 107 -21.20 5.01 6.35
C CYS A 107 -20.83 5.31 4.88
N TYR A 108 -19.70 4.80 4.39
CA TYR A 108 -19.28 4.90 2.99
C TYR A 108 -19.73 3.72 2.12
N PHE A 109 -20.44 2.74 2.69
CA PHE A 109 -20.90 1.61 1.91
C PHE A 109 -22.00 2.01 0.93
N PRO A 110 -22.05 1.38 -0.25
CA PRO A 110 -23.20 1.49 -1.13
C PRO A 110 -24.51 1.22 -0.41
N ALA A 111 -25.51 2.08 -0.59
CA ALA A 111 -26.78 2.04 0.16
C ALA A 111 -27.50 0.69 0.07
N PHE A 112 -27.42 0.01 -1.07
CA PHE A 112 -28.06 -1.30 -1.31
C PHE A 112 -27.51 -2.44 -0.43
N LEU A 113 -26.32 -2.28 0.17
CA LEU A 113 -25.72 -3.27 1.06
C LEU A 113 -26.23 -3.17 2.50
N GLY A 114 -26.98 -2.13 2.85
CA GLY A 114 -27.56 -1.95 4.18
C GLY A 114 -26.51 -1.94 5.30
N GLN A 115 -25.34 -1.32 5.04
CA GLN A 115 -24.22 -1.22 5.98
C GLN A 115 -23.69 -2.58 6.51
N ASN A 116 -23.95 -3.67 5.79
CA ASN A 116 -23.50 -5.00 6.19
C ASN A 116 -22.06 -5.28 5.71
N ARG A 117 -21.14 -5.39 6.67
CA ARG A 117 -19.70 -5.68 6.44
C ARG A 117 -19.47 -6.96 5.64
N SER A 118 -20.17 -8.04 5.96
CA SER A 118 -19.98 -9.33 5.28
C SER A 118 -20.39 -9.24 3.80
N ARG A 119 -21.54 -8.62 3.50
CA ARG A 119 -21.97 -8.41 2.11
C ARG A 119 -21.01 -7.50 1.34
N TYR A 120 -20.50 -6.46 2.00
CA TYR A 120 -19.51 -5.56 1.42
C TYR A 120 -18.19 -6.28 1.12
N SER A 121 -17.64 -7.03 2.06
CA SER A 121 -16.43 -7.83 1.86
C SER A 121 -16.61 -8.85 0.72
N SER A 122 -17.75 -9.54 0.64
CA SER A 122 -18.06 -10.45 -0.47
C SER A 122 -18.08 -9.72 -1.83
N LEU A 123 -18.67 -8.52 -1.90
CA LEU A 123 -18.66 -7.71 -3.12
C LEU A 123 -17.23 -7.33 -3.53
N ILE A 124 -16.40 -6.86 -2.59
CA ILE A 124 -15.00 -6.50 -2.86
C ILE A 124 -14.19 -7.70 -3.33
N ILE A 125 -14.39 -8.88 -2.74
CA ILE A 125 -13.74 -10.12 -3.19
C ILE A 125 -14.17 -10.47 -4.63
N ILE A 126 -15.46 -10.41 -4.95
CA ILE A 126 -15.97 -10.68 -6.30
C ILE A 126 -15.36 -9.70 -7.31
N ILE A 127 -15.37 -8.39 -7.00
CA ILE A 127 -14.77 -7.36 -7.87
C ILE A 127 -13.28 -7.63 -8.08
N SER A 128 -12.55 -8.01 -7.03
CA SER A 128 -11.11 -8.29 -7.10
C SER A 128 -10.80 -9.53 -7.92
N LEU A 129 -11.61 -10.59 -7.80
CA LEU A 129 -11.50 -11.80 -8.61
C LEU A 129 -11.77 -11.53 -10.10
N VAL A 130 -12.85 -10.80 -10.40
CA VAL A 130 -13.19 -10.41 -11.78
C VAL A 130 -12.10 -9.53 -12.36
N SER A 131 -11.63 -8.53 -11.61
CA SER A 131 -10.55 -7.64 -12.05
C SER A 131 -9.27 -8.45 -12.31
N THR A 132 -8.88 -9.35 -11.40
CA THR A 132 -7.72 -10.25 -11.57
C THR A 132 -7.82 -11.04 -12.89
N PHE A 133 -8.96 -11.67 -13.16
CA PHE A 133 -9.17 -12.42 -14.40
C PHE A 133 -9.07 -11.52 -15.64
N LEU A 134 -9.69 -10.34 -15.60
CA LEU A 134 -9.65 -9.37 -16.70
C LEU A 134 -8.25 -8.82 -16.94
N SER A 135 -7.42 -8.65 -15.90
CA SER A 135 -6.03 -8.20 -16.01
C SER A 135 -5.17 -9.16 -16.83
N PHE A 136 -5.40 -10.48 -16.72
CA PHE A 136 -4.71 -11.46 -17.57
C PHE A 136 -5.12 -11.38 -19.04
N LEU A 137 -6.32 -10.88 -19.35
CA LEU A 137 -6.77 -10.68 -20.73
C LEU A 137 -6.30 -9.34 -21.29
N ARG A 138 -6.32 -8.29 -20.46
CA ARG A 138 -5.94 -6.92 -20.79
C ARG A 138 -5.28 -6.28 -19.56
N PRO A 139 -3.94 -6.30 -19.45
CA PRO A 139 -3.20 -5.75 -18.31
C PRO A 139 -3.56 -4.31 -17.95
N THR A 140 -3.89 -3.49 -18.95
CA THR A 140 -4.30 -2.09 -18.78
C THR A 140 -5.54 -1.91 -17.92
N ILE A 141 -6.41 -2.92 -17.81
CA ILE A 141 -7.57 -2.90 -16.91
C ILE A 141 -7.11 -2.75 -15.45
N ASN A 142 -6.03 -3.43 -15.07
CA ASN A 142 -5.52 -3.36 -13.72
C ASN A 142 -5.02 -1.95 -13.37
N ALA A 143 -4.28 -1.33 -14.29
CA ALA A 143 -3.84 0.05 -14.13
C ALA A 143 -5.03 1.00 -13.92
N TYR A 144 -6.11 0.87 -14.69
CA TYR A 144 -7.31 1.69 -14.48
C TYR A 144 -8.00 1.41 -13.15
N ALA A 145 -8.10 0.14 -12.74
CA ALA A 145 -8.68 -0.23 -11.45
C ALA A 145 -7.89 0.36 -10.28
N LEU A 146 -6.56 0.23 -10.29
CA LEU A 146 -5.68 0.78 -9.25
C LEU A 146 -5.77 2.31 -9.18
N ASN A 147 -5.76 3.01 -10.33
CA ASN A 147 -5.90 4.47 -10.37
C ASN A 147 -7.27 4.92 -9.85
N ALA A 148 -8.36 4.22 -10.21
CA ALA A 148 -9.70 4.52 -9.69
C ALA A 148 -9.79 4.32 -8.17
N ILE A 149 -9.21 3.24 -7.64
CA ILE A 149 -9.11 3.02 -6.19
C ILE A 149 -8.28 4.13 -5.53
N GLY A 150 -7.17 4.54 -6.13
CA GLY A 150 -6.34 5.65 -5.65
C GLY A 150 -7.12 6.96 -5.52
N LEU A 151 -7.88 7.34 -6.55
CA LEU A 151 -8.76 8.52 -6.50
C LEU A 151 -9.81 8.43 -5.40
N HIS A 152 -10.39 7.24 -5.20
CA HIS A 152 -11.36 7.04 -4.13
C HIS A 152 -10.71 7.11 -2.73
N ILE A 153 -9.50 6.59 -2.55
CA ILE A 153 -8.75 6.75 -1.29
C ILE A 153 -8.51 8.22 -1.00
N ILE A 154 -8.08 9.01 -1.99
CA ILE A 154 -7.89 10.47 -1.83
C ILE A 154 -9.19 11.14 -1.40
N TYR A 155 -10.31 10.80 -2.03
CA TYR A 155 -11.61 11.30 -1.63
C TYR A 155 -11.92 10.98 -0.16
N ILE A 156 -11.76 9.73 0.27
CA ILE A 156 -12.02 9.32 1.66
C ILE A 156 -11.08 10.05 2.63
N VAL A 157 -9.78 10.14 2.34
CA VAL A 157 -8.80 10.85 3.17
C VAL A 157 -9.20 12.32 3.35
N VAL A 158 -9.62 12.99 2.27
CA VAL A 158 -10.09 14.38 2.34
C VAL A 158 -11.36 14.51 3.20
N GLN A 159 -12.29 13.55 3.10
CA GLN A 159 -13.49 13.56 3.94
C GLN A 159 -13.16 13.34 5.42
N GLU A 160 -12.32 12.35 5.74
CA GLU A 160 -11.91 12.05 7.11
C GLU A 160 -11.11 13.20 7.72
N TYR A 161 -10.19 13.80 6.97
CA TYR A 161 -9.42 14.97 7.42
C TYR A 161 -10.32 16.15 7.81
N LYS A 162 -11.38 16.41 7.04
CA LYS A 162 -12.35 17.47 7.31
C LYS A 162 -13.27 17.16 8.50
N LYS A 163 -13.58 15.89 8.73
CA LYS A 163 -14.49 15.43 9.79
C LYS A 163 -13.80 15.34 11.15
N THR A 164 -12.56 14.85 11.17
CA THR A 164 -11.87 14.59 12.43
C THR A 164 -11.47 15.88 13.14
N LYS A 165 -11.59 15.87 14.47
CA LYS A 165 -11.06 16.91 15.36
C LYS A 165 -9.78 16.46 16.07
N ASN A 166 -9.37 15.21 15.85
CA ASN A 166 -8.17 14.64 16.46
C ASN A 166 -6.94 15.18 15.73
N LYS A 167 -6.20 16.08 16.40
CA LYS A 167 -4.99 16.70 15.86
C LYS A 167 -3.90 15.68 15.53
N GLU A 168 -3.83 14.56 16.26
CA GLU A 168 -2.87 13.49 16.00
C GLU A 168 -3.20 12.77 14.69
N LEU A 169 -4.48 12.45 14.46
CA LEU A 169 -4.94 11.88 13.19
C LEU A 169 -4.72 12.85 12.02
N GLN A 170 -5.01 14.14 12.19
CA GLN A 170 -4.75 15.16 11.17
C GLN A 170 -3.27 15.22 10.80
N HIS A 171 -2.39 15.26 11.80
CA HIS A 171 -0.94 15.28 11.58
C HIS A 171 -0.45 14.03 10.83
N LEU A 172 -0.92 12.85 11.20
CA LEU A 172 -0.58 11.61 10.49
C LEU A 172 -1.05 11.63 9.04
N ILE A 173 -2.27 12.12 8.78
CA ILE A 173 -2.80 12.28 7.41
C ILE A 173 -1.93 13.25 6.61
N GLU A 174 -1.56 14.40 7.18
CA GLU A 174 -0.69 15.39 6.52
C GLU A 174 0.66 14.79 6.14
N VAL A 175 1.36 14.16 7.09
CA VAL A 175 2.67 13.54 6.86
C VAL A 175 2.56 12.43 5.80
N SER A 176 1.57 11.54 5.94
CA SER A 176 1.32 10.48 4.96
C SER A 176 1.03 11.02 3.56
N THR A 177 0.29 12.12 3.47
CA THR A 177 -0.05 12.77 2.19
C THR A 177 1.18 13.37 1.54
N VAL A 178 2.07 14.00 2.31
CA VAL A 178 3.34 14.55 1.78
C VAL A 178 4.24 13.43 1.25
N ILE A 179 4.43 12.35 2.03
CA ILE A 179 5.25 11.20 1.59
C ILE A 179 4.65 10.57 0.34
N TRP A 180 3.33 10.34 0.32
CA TRP A 180 2.63 9.80 -0.85
C TRP A 180 2.73 10.71 -2.07
N ALA A 181 2.60 12.03 -1.92
CA ALA A 181 2.70 12.97 -3.02
C ALA A 181 4.12 13.00 -3.63
N LEU A 182 5.16 12.94 -2.79
CA LEU A 182 6.55 12.82 -3.23
C LEU A 182 6.78 11.51 -3.99
N ALA A 183 6.23 10.41 -3.46
CA ALA A 183 6.25 9.13 -4.12
C ALA A 183 5.59 9.25 -5.51
N PHE A 184 4.33 9.69 -5.57
CA PHE A 184 3.55 9.75 -6.80
C PHE A 184 4.20 10.67 -7.84
N THR A 185 4.78 11.78 -7.40
CA THR A 185 5.56 12.67 -8.26
C THR A 185 6.80 11.98 -8.82
N SER A 186 7.53 11.20 -8.01
CA SER A 186 8.67 10.42 -8.47
C SER A 186 8.25 9.38 -9.52
N TRP A 187 7.15 8.68 -9.28
CA TRP A 187 6.58 7.69 -10.22
C TRP A 187 6.14 8.32 -11.56
N ILE A 188 5.40 9.43 -11.52
CA ILE A 188 4.99 10.16 -12.75
C ILE A 188 6.23 10.68 -13.49
N SER A 189 7.17 11.27 -12.77
CA SER A 189 8.36 11.89 -13.34
C SER A 189 9.27 10.85 -14.00
N ASP A 190 9.42 9.67 -13.39
CA ASP A 190 10.12 8.53 -14.01
C ASP A 190 9.47 8.16 -15.34
N ARG A 191 8.13 8.07 -15.37
CA ARG A 191 7.38 7.64 -16.55
C ARG A 191 7.35 8.67 -17.68
N LEU A 192 7.11 9.94 -17.36
CA LEU A 192 6.87 10.99 -18.36
C LEU A 192 8.15 11.72 -18.79
N LEU A 193 9.14 11.81 -17.91
CA LEU A 193 10.37 12.59 -18.13
C LEU A 193 11.60 11.68 -18.24
N CYS A 194 11.43 10.41 -18.59
CA CYS A 194 12.53 9.45 -18.58
C CYS A 194 13.74 9.89 -19.40
N SER A 195 13.54 10.41 -20.63
CA SER A 195 14.64 10.91 -21.47
C SER A 195 15.49 11.99 -20.78
N PHE A 196 14.85 12.85 -19.97
CA PHE A 196 15.55 13.88 -19.20
C PHE A 196 16.37 13.25 -18.05
N TRP A 197 15.78 12.32 -17.31
CA TRP A 197 16.45 11.64 -16.19
C TRP A 197 17.63 10.79 -16.63
N GLN A 198 17.50 10.09 -17.77
CA GLN A 198 18.61 9.38 -18.39
C GLN A 198 19.71 10.34 -18.86
N TRP A 199 19.34 11.49 -19.45
CA TRP A 199 20.32 12.48 -19.89
C TRP A 199 21.20 13.01 -18.76
N ILE A 200 20.65 13.20 -17.55
CA ILE A 200 21.42 13.61 -16.37
C ILE A 200 21.97 12.43 -15.54
N ASN A 201 21.85 11.19 -16.02
CA ASN A 201 22.27 9.96 -15.34
C ASN A 201 21.60 9.73 -13.96
N PHE A 202 20.33 10.10 -13.81
CA PHE A 202 19.55 9.93 -12.58
C PHE A 202 18.23 9.18 -12.83
N SER A 203 18.32 7.95 -13.32
CA SER A 203 17.18 7.08 -13.68
C SER A 203 16.69 6.21 -12.50
N TYR A 204 16.64 6.77 -11.28
CA TYR A 204 16.34 6.02 -10.04
C TYR A 204 15.04 6.49 -9.36
N LEU A 205 14.22 7.29 -10.06
CA LEU A 205 13.00 7.85 -9.50
C LEU A 205 11.97 6.77 -9.19
N HIS A 206 11.87 5.72 -10.00
CA HIS A 206 11.01 4.58 -9.69
C HIS A 206 11.48 3.81 -8.43
N SER A 207 12.79 3.72 -8.20
CA SER A 207 13.32 3.13 -6.97
C SER A 207 12.97 3.98 -5.74
N ILE A 208 13.01 5.30 -5.87
CA ILE A 208 12.57 6.25 -4.83
C ILE A 208 11.06 6.09 -4.57
N TRP A 209 10.25 5.84 -5.60
CA TRP A 209 8.83 5.53 -5.44
C TRP A 209 8.61 4.31 -4.54
N HIS A 210 9.31 3.18 -4.77
CA HIS A 210 9.18 1.98 -3.92
C HIS A 210 9.48 2.27 -2.45
N VAL A 211 10.57 2.99 -2.19
CA VAL A 211 10.94 3.35 -0.83
C VAL A 211 9.85 4.23 -0.22
N LEU A 212 9.50 5.35 -0.85
CA LEU A 212 8.53 6.29 -0.28
C LEU A 212 7.15 5.65 -0.10
N ILE A 213 6.64 4.87 -1.08
CA ILE A 213 5.34 4.22 -0.95
C ILE A 213 5.34 3.18 0.16
N SER A 214 6.43 2.44 0.37
CA SER A 214 6.56 1.53 1.51
C SER A 214 6.56 2.27 2.85
N PHE A 215 7.13 3.48 2.93
CA PHE A 215 7.08 4.32 4.12
C PHE A 215 5.68 4.86 4.40
N THR A 216 4.81 5.01 3.40
CA THR A 216 3.41 5.37 3.65
C THR A 216 2.64 4.27 4.37
N PHE A 217 3.08 3.01 4.29
CA PHE A 217 2.34 1.87 4.84
C PHE A 217 2.18 1.95 6.37
N PRO A 218 3.23 2.14 7.21
CA PRO A 218 3.07 2.38 8.64
C PRO A 218 2.07 3.49 8.99
N TYR A 219 2.14 4.63 8.29
CA TYR A 219 1.22 5.75 8.52
C TYR A 219 -0.22 5.39 8.13
N GLY A 220 -0.42 4.81 6.96
CA GLY A 220 -1.73 4.37 6.48
C GLY A 220 -2.37 3.37 7.43
N MET A 221 -1.60 2.41 7.95
CA MET A 221 -2.05 1.44 8.94
C MET A 221 -2.56 2.08 10.23
N VAL A 222 -1.83 3.07 10.75
CA VAL A 222 -2.24 3.79 11.97
C VAL A 222 -3.44 4.69 11.71
N ILE A 223 -3.46 5.43 10.59
CA ILE A 223 -4.60 6.26 10.18
C ILE A 223 -5.87 5.41 10.09
N LEU A 224 -5.80 4.27 9.39
CA LEU A 224 -6.95 3.36 9.24
C LEU A 224 -7.38 2.76 10.58
N ALA A 225 -6.44 2.39 11.46
CA ALA A 225 -6.77 1.89 12.79
C ALA A 225 -7.44 2.95 13.68
N LEU A 226 -6.99 4.21 13.63
CA LEU A 226 -7.60 5.33 14.35
C LEU A 226 -9.01 5.60 13.84
N VAL A 227 -9.20 5.70 12.53
CA VAL A 227 -10.54 5.88 11.91
C VAL A 227 -11.46 4.71 12.28
N ASP A 228 -10.99 3.46 12.17
CA ASP A 228 -11.76 2.28 12.56
C ASP A 228 -12.12 2.28 14.05
N SER A 229 -11.25 2.81 14.93
CA SER A 229 -11.58 2.94 16.36
C SER A 229 -12.72 3.91 16.61
N GLU A 230 -12.78 5.03 15.88
CA GLU A 230 -13.86 6.01 16.00
C GLU A 230 -15.21 5.45 15.53
N TYR A 231 -15.22 4.64 14.45
CA TYR A 231 -16.44 4.14 13.84
C TYR A 231 -16.92 2.78 14.38
N GLU A 232 -16.01 1.86 14.68
CA GLU A 232 -16.32 0.44 14.91
C GLU A 232 -15.90 -0.03 16.31
N MET A 233 -15.06 0.72 17.04
CA MET A 233 -14.60 0.36 18.39
C MET A 233 -14.69 1.54 19.40
N PRO A 234 -15.86 2.20 19.56
CA PRO A 234 -15.97 3.44 20.36
C PRO A 234 -15.60 3.29 21.84
N ASN A 235 -15.63 2.06 22.38
CA ASN A 235 -15.28 1.77 23.76
C ASN A 235 -13.78 1.48 23.97
N LYS A 236 -12.97 1.54 22.92
CA LYS A 236 -11.52 1.28 22.98
C LYS A 236 -10.77 2.52 22.54
N THR A 237 -9.84 2.96 23.38
CA THR A 237 -8.94 4.05 23.03
C THR A 237 -7.68 3.45 22.40
N LEU A 238 -7.22 4.05 21.31
CA LEU A 238 -5.93 3.74 20.71
C LEU A 238 -4.98 4.89 21.02
N LYS A 239 -3.76 4.56 21.44
CA LYS A 239 -2.69 5.54 21.63
C LYS A 239 -1.66 5.36 20.53
N VAL A 240 -1.32 6.44 19.83
CA VAL A 240 -0.24 6.41 18.86
C VAL A 240 1.10 6.45 19.58
N ARG A 241 2.03 5.63 19.11
CA ARG A 241 3.41 5.52 19.57
C ARG A 241 4.33 5.51 18.36
N TYR A 242 5.60 5.82 18.56
CA TYR A 242 6.59 5.80 17.49
C TYR A 242 7.75 4.85 17.82
N TRP A 243 8.02 3.92 16.90
CA TRP A 243 9.14 3.01 17.01
C TRP A 243 10.40 3.62 16.40
N PRO A 244 11.57 3.46 17.02
CA PRO A 244 11.81 2.75 18.29
C PRO A 244 11.62 3.63 19.54
N ARG A 245 11.46 4.94 19.39
CA ARG A 245 11.20 5.86 20.51
C ARG A 245 10.27 7.00 20.07
N ASP A 246 9.32 7.36 20.93
CA ASP A 246 8.36 8.46 20.72
C ASP A 246 9.01 9.81 20.42
N THR A 247 10.23 10.04 20.92
CA THR A 247 10.95 11.29 20.73
C THR A 247 11.77 11.36 19.44
N TRP A 248 11.82 10.27 18.66
CA TRP A 248 12.61 10.26 17.42
C TRP A 248 11.84 10.98 16.30
N PRO A 249 12.41 12.04 15.69
CA PRO A 249 11.78 12.75 14.56
C PRO A 249 11.32 11.88 13.37
N MET A 250 11.95 10.72 13.16
CA MET A 250 11.68 9.80 12.05
C MET A 250 11.13 8.46 12.55
N GLY A 251 10.56 8.45 13.76
CA GLY A 251 9.97 7.24 14.32
C GLY A 251 8.78 6.75 13.47
N LEU A 252 8.62 5.44 13.37
CA LEU A 252 7.51 4.83 12.63
C LEU A 252 6.28 4.73 13.52
N PRO A 253 5.12 5.27 13.10
CA PRO A 253 3.93 5.25 13.94
C PRO A 253 3.38 3.82 14.05
N TYR A 254 2.88 3.47 15.23
CA TYR A 254 2.06 2.29 15.48
C TYR A 254 1.01 2.60 16.56
N VAL A 255 0.03 1.73 16.74
CA VAL A 255 -0.98 1.89 17.81
C VAL A 255 -0.80 0.89 18.94
N GLU A 256 -1.00 1.38 20.15
CA GLU A 256 -1.10 0.61 21.38
C GLU A 256 -2.54 0.71 21.90
N MET A 257 -3.05 -0.38 22.50
CA MET A 257 -4.36 -0.34 23.14
C MET A 257 -4.24 0.51 24.42
N GLY A 258 -5.12 1.51 24.57
CA GLY A 258 -5.21 2.25 25.82
C GLY A 258 -5.71 1.36 26.94
N ASP A 259 -5.18 1.56 28.14
CA ASP A 259 -5.68 0.87 29.33
C ASP A 259 -7.14 1.25 29.56
N ASP A 260 -8.03 0.24 29.55
CA ASP A 260 -9.36 0.40 30.12
C ASP A 260 -9.13 0.90 31.56
N HIS A 261 -9.67 2.06 31.92
CA HIS A 261 -9.67 2.50 33.31
C HIS A 261 -10.28 1.38 34.16
N LYS A 262 -9.42 0.55 34.79
CA LYS A 262 -9.81 -0.24 35.95
C LYS A 262 -10.05 0.78 37.05
N SER A 263 -11.28 1.30 37.09
CA SER A 263 -11.85 1.86 38.29
C SER A 263 -11.83 0.74 39.33
N CYS A 264 -10.82 0.76 40.20
CA CYS A 264 -10.85 0.05 41.47
C CYS A 264 -11.98 0.61 42.36
#